data_AF-A0A0N7KR00-F1
#
_entry.id   AF-A0A0N7KR00-F1
#
_cell.length_a   1.000
_cell.length_b   1.000
_cell.length_c   1.000
_cell.angle_alpha   90.00
_cell.angle_beta   90.00
_cell.angle_gamma   90.00
#
_symmetry.space_group_name_H-M   'P 1'
#
loop_
_entity.id
_entity.type
_entity.pdbx_description
1 polymer ?
#
loop_
_entity_poly.entity_id
_entity_poly.type
_entity_poly.pdbx_seq_one_letter_code
_entity_poly.pdbx_strand_id
1 'polypeptide(L)'
;MTRVYMKQKEVEEKWSGNICPKIKQKLEKTAELANTCYTLPAGKGIFQVTDRDHQFIVDINVKCCDCRRWQLTGIPCSHAISCFRNERIQPEDMVSPCYSLESFRAAYKYNIVPSRDQSKWEKMNGVNVQPPKYEKKVGRPKKTRRKQSIELEGGTKLSKHGVVIHCSYCDGAGHNRNNCELLGTTKKMRPKRKRSVQVMQDDKDVYMNEKN
;
A
#
# COMPACT_ATOMS: atom_id res chain seq x y z
N MET A 1 18.44 -12.14 -16.04
CA MET A 1 17.40 -12.86 -16.82
C MET A 1 17.12 -14.30 -16.32
N THR A 2 17.62 -14.71 -15.15
CA THR A 2 17.50 -16.10 -14.66
C THR A 2 16.23 -16.39 -13.85
N ARG A 3 15.40 -15.38 -13.57
CA ARG A 3 14.26 -15.50 -12.65
C ARG A 3 13.27 -16.61 -13.04
N VAL A 4 12.93 -16.73 -14.33
CA VAL A 4 11.96 -17.72 -14.82
C VAL A 4 12.51 -19.13 -14.65
N TYR A 5 13.73 -19.37 -15.14
CA TYR A 5 14.45 -20.63 -15.01
C TYR A 5 14.59 -21.09 -13.54
N MET A 6 14.98 -20.19 -12.63
CA MET A 6 15.11 -20.52 -11.21
C MET A 6 13.76 -20.91 -10.60
N LYS A 7 12.66 -20.30 -11.05
CA LYS A 7 11.31 -20.66 -10.59
C LYS A 7 10.84 -21.99 -11.14
N GLN A 8 11.16 -22.32 -12.40
CA GLN A 8 10.88 -23.65 -12.96
C GLN A 8 11.59 -24.75 -12.15
N LYS A 9 12.90 -24.59 -11.91
CA LYS A 9 13.67 -25.52 -11.07
C LYS A 9 13.12 -25.66 -9.66
N GLU A 10 12.76 -24.55 -9.02
CA GLU A 10 12.17 -24.56 -7.68
C GLU A 10 10.89 -25.41 -7.63
N VAL A 11 10.04 -25.32 -8.66
CA VAL A 11 8.80 -26.11 -8.75
C VAL A 11 9.12 -27.59 -8.98
N GLU A 12 10.06 -27.91 -9.86
CA GLU A 12 10.43 -29.30 -10.20
C GLU A 12 11.12 -30.01 -9.04
N GLU A 13 12.03 -29.33 -8.34
CA GLU A 13 12.89 -29.94 -7.31
C GLU A 13 12.25 -29.91 -5.91
N LYS A 14 11.47 -28.87 -5.58
CA LYS A 14 11.05 -28.61 -4.19
C LYS A 14 9.56 -28.70 -3.94
N TRP A 15 8.72 -28.45 -4.94
CA TRP A 15 7.29 -28.31 -4.72
C TRP A 15 6.57 -29.63 -4.94
N SER A 16 6.00 -30.17 -3.86
CA SER A 16 5.14 -31.37 -3.86
C SER A 16 3.68 -31.00 -3.55
N GLY A 17 2.74 -31.83 -4.02
CA GLY A 17 1.29 -31.64 -3.82
C GLY A 17 0.59 -30.94 -4.99
N ASN A 18 -0.62 -30.44 -4.75
CA ASN A 18 -1.49 -29.88 -5.80
C ASN A 18 -1.49 -28.35 -5.84
N ILE A 19 -1.11 -27.70 -4.73
CA ILE A 19 -1.18 -26.25 -4.55
C ILE A 19 0.20 -25.64 -4.28
N CYS A 20 0.35 -24.34 -4.57
CA CYS A 20 1.60 -23.62 -4.32
C CYS A 20 1.93 -23.57 -2.80
N PRO A 21 3.21 -23.77 -2.38
CA PRO A 21 3.58 -23.84 -0.96
C PRO A 21 3.18 -22.62 -0.12
N LYS A 22 3.25 -21.41 -0.71
CA LYS A 22 2.79 -20.19 -0.02
C LYS A 22 1.30 -20.19 0.29
N ILE A 23 0.51 -20.85 -0.55
CA ILE A 23 -0.94 -20.97 -0.38
C ILE A 23 -1.23 -22.04 0.66
N LYS A 24 -0.50 -23.16 0.65
CA LYS A 24 -0.54 -24.17 1.71
C LYS A 24 -0.26 -23.59 3.10
N GLN A 25 0.80 -22.79 3.25
CA GLN A 25 1.10 -22.07 4.50
C GLN A 25 -0.02 -21.10 4.93
N LYS A 26 -0.70 -20.46 3.97
CA LYS A 26 -1.86 -19.61 4.28
C LYS A 26 -3.04 -20.45 4.76
N LEU A 27 -3.29 -21.61 4.13
CA LEU A 27 -4.34 -22.54 4.53
C LEU A 27 -4.12 -23.06 5.95
N GLU A 28 -2.90 -23.48 6.28
CA GLU A 28 -2.52 -23.94 7.62
C GLU A 28 -2.85 -22.88 8.69
N LYS A 29 -2.43 -21.62 8.47
CA LYS A 29 -2.78 -20.50 9.36
C LYS A 29 -4.28 -20.26 9.47
N THR A 30 -5.02 -20.33 8.35
CA THR A 30 -6.48 -20.20 8.40
C THR A 30 -7.16 -21.39 9.07
N ALA A 31 -6.56 -22.58 9.03
CA ALA A 31 -7.05 -23.78 9.71
C ALA A 31 -6.83 -23.70 11.23
N GLU A 32 -5.76 -23.06 11.69
CA GLU A 32 -5.59 -22.71 13.11
C GLU A 32 -6.70 -21.77 13.58
N LEU A 33 -7.00 -20.73 12.80
CA LEU A 33 -8.10 -19.80 13.09
C LEU A 33 -9.48 -20.49 13.05
N ALA A 34 -9.65 -21.52 12.23
CA ALA A 34 -10.89 -22.30 12.18
C ALA A 34 -11.18 -23.06 13.47
N ASN A 35 -10.21 -23.20 14.39
CA ASN A 35 -10.42 -23.84 15.69
C ASN A 35 -11.34 -23.03 16.61
N THR A 36 -11.49 -21.71 16.40
CA THR A 36 -12.40 -20.86 17.19
C THR A 36 -13.80 -20.77 16.60
N CYS A 37 -14.05 -21.44 15.48
CA CYS A 37 -15.32 -21.40 14.77
C CYS A 37 -16.19 -22.62 15.13
N TYR A 38 -17.44 -22.38 15.51
CA TYR A 38 -18.43 -23.40 15.81
C TYR A 38 -19.42 -23.53 14.65
N THR A 39 -19.53 -24.73 14.07
CA THR A 39 -20.36 -24.98 12.89
C THR A 39 -21.65 -25.69 13.24
N LEU A 40 -22.77 -25.19 12.71
CA LEU A 40 -24.08 -25.84 12.74
C LEU A 40 -24.54 -26.09 11.30
N PRO A 41 -24.75 -27.36 10.89
CA PRO A 41 -25.24 -27.68 9.55
C PRO A 41 -26.71 -27.28 9.40
N ALA A 42 -27.04 -26.51 8.36
CA ALA A 42 -28.42 -26.19 7.96
C ALA A 42 -28.96 -27.16 6.87
N GLY A 43 -28.07 -27.98 6.29
CA GLY A 43 -28.36 -28.91 5.20
C GLY A 43 -27.98 -28.36 3.82
N LYS A 44 -27.95 -29.23 2.81
CA LYS A 44 -27.59 -28.90 1.40
C LYS A 44 -26.22 -28.22 1.24
N GLY A 45 -25.26 -28.50 2.13
CA GLY A 45 -23.93 -27.85 2.12
C GLY A 45 -23.92 -26.43 2.67
N ILE A 46 -25.01 -25.99 3.31
CA ILE A 46 -25.12 -24.69 3.97
C ILE A 46 -24.91 -24.86 5.47
N PHE A 47 -24.12 -23.97 6.05
CA PHE A 47 -23.75 -23.97 7.46
C PHE A 47 -23.91 -22.59 8.07
N GLN A 48 -24.38 -22.56 9.31
CA GLN A 48 -24.24 -21.41 10.18
C GLN A 48 -22.98 -21.59 11.01
N VAL A 49 -22.07 -20.63 10.94
CA VAL A 49 -20.80 -20.64 11.66
C VAL A 49 -20.77 -19.50 12.65
N THR A 50 -20.58 -19.80 13.92
CA THR A 50 -20.36 -18.81 14.97
C THR A 50 -18.87 -18.67 15.23
N ASP A 51 -18.34 -17.46 15.07
CA ASP A 51 -16.96 -17.12 15.36
C ASP A 51 -16.95 -15.93 16.31
N ARG A 52 -16.60 -16.19 17.58
CA ARG A 52 -16.73 -15.25 18.70
C ARG A 52 -18.19 -14.76 18.83
N ASP A 53 -18.42 -13.45 18.74
CA ASP A 53 -19.74 -12.82 18.87
C ASP A 53 -20.46 -12.63 17.52
N HIS A 54 -19.94 -13.23 16.44
CA HIS A 54 -20.46 -13.05 15.09
C HIS A 54 -20.91 -14.36 14.47
N GLN A 55 -21.99 -14.29 13.68
CA GLN A 55 -22.53 -15.41 12.93
C GLN A 55 -22.34 -15.16 11.43
N PHE A 56 -21.95 -16.22 10.72
CA PHE A 56 -21.70 -16.20 9.30
C PHE A 56 -22.40 -17.39 8.65
N ILE A 57 -22.99 -17.18 7.47
CA ILE A 57 -23.48 -18.25 6.63
C ILE A 57 -22.36 -18.65 5.67
N VAL A 58 -22.15 -19.96 5.54
CA VAL A 58 -21.22 -20.57 4.59
C VAL A 58 -22.00 -21.50 3.68
N ASP A 59 -21.84 -21.32 2.37
CA ASP A 59 -22.34 -22.23 1.35
C ASP A 59 -21.12 -22.88 0.66
N ILE A 60 -20.91 -24.17 0.92
CA ILE A 60 -19.77 -24.92 0.40
C ILE A 60 -19.87 -25.10 -1.12
N ASN A 61 -21.09 -25.30 -1.65
CA ASN A 61 -21.31 -25.62 -3.06
C ASN A 61 -21.03 -24.42 -3.95
N VAL A 62 -21.47 -23.24 -3.52
CA VAL A 62 -21.25 -21.97 -4.23
C VAL A 62 -19.87 -21.37 -3.90
N LYS A 63 -19.12 -21.98 -2.97
CA LYS A 63 -17.83 -21.49 -2.48
C LYS A 63 -17.94 -20.08 -1.89
N CYS A 64 -18.98 -19.87 -1.08
CA CYS A 64 -19.36 -18.57 -0.54
C CYS A 64 -19.31 -18.56 0.99
N CYS A 65 -18.92 -17.42 1.55
CA CYS A 65 -19.03 -17.16 2.98
C CYS A 65 -19.37 -15.68 3.16
N ASP A 66 -20.23 -15.36 4.12
CA ASP A 66 -20.63 -13.97 4.43
C ASP A 66 -19.46 -13.04 4.74
N CYS A 67 -18.33 -13.57 5.24
CA CYS A 67 -17.12 -12.76 5.43
C CYS A 67 -16.47 -12.28 4.12
N ARG A 68 -16.93 -12.77 2.96
CA ARG A 68 -16.47 -12.50 1.58
C ARG A 68 -15.02 -12.85 1.27
N ARG A 69 -14.24 -13.26 2.26
CA ARG A 69 -12.80 -13.54 2.10
C ARG A 69 -12.56 -14.64 1.08
N TRP A 70 -13.38 -15.68 1.06
CA TRP A 70 -13.26 -16.77 0.10
C TRP A 70 -13.56 -16.30 -1.33
N GLN A 71 -14.61 -15.50 -1.52
CA GLN A 71 -14.98 -14.95 -2.83
C GLN A 71 -13.91 -13.99 -3.37
N LEU A 72 -13.33 -13.16 -2.49
CA LEU A 72 -12.33 -12.15 -2.87
C LEU A 72 -10.94 -12.75 -3.15
N THR A 73 -10.57 -13.80 -2.41
CA THR A 73 -9.20 -14.35 -2.49
C THR A 73 -9.12 -15.67 -3.23
N GLY A 74 -10.24 -16.38 -3.44
CA GLY A 74 -10.24 -17.77 -3.92
C GLY A 74 -9.66 -18.77 -2.92
N ILE A 75 -9.36 -18.35 -1.69
CA ILE A 75 -8.80 -19.19 -0.62
C ILE A 75 -9.87 -19.30 0.48
N PRO A 76 -10.23 -20.51 0.92
CA PRO A 76 -11.17 -20.72 2.03
C PRO A 76 -10.81 -19.88 3.27
N CYS A 77 -11.83 -19.25 3.86
CA CYS A 77 -11.69 -18.57 5.15
C CYS A 77 -11.75 -19.55 6.32
N SER A 78 -11.47 -19.09 7.54
CA SER A 78 -11.59 -19.92 8.76
C SER A 78 -12.98 -20.53 8.91
N HIS A 79 -14.03 -19.75 8.60
CA HIS A 79 -15.43 -20.22 8.63
C HIS A 79 -15.64 -21.38 7.65
N ALA A 80 -15.20 -21.23 6.40
CA ALA A 80 -15.31 -22.28 5.39
C ALA A 80 -14.53 -23.55 5.78
N ILE A 81 -13.30 -23.39 6.30
CA ILE A 81 -12.48 -24.53 6.75
C ILE A 81 -13.15 -25.28 7.91
N SER A 82 -13.80 -24.56 8.84
CA SER A 82 -14.56 -25.22 9.91
C SER A 82 -15.70 -26.09 9.36
N CYS A 83 -16.41 -25.63 8.32
CA CYS A 83 -17.44 -26.43 7.65
C CYS A 83 -16.84 -27.65 6.92
N PHE A 84 -15.68 -27.50 6.28
CA PHE A 84 -15.01 -28.62 5.61
C PHE A 84 -14.61 -29.73 6.59
N ARG A 85 -14.23 -29.39 7.83
CA ARG A 85 -13.97 -30.40 8.86
C ARG A 85 -15.20 -31.23 9.20
N ASN A 86 -16.38 -30.61 9.20
CA ASN A 86 -17.66 -31.29 9.43
C ASN A 86 -17.97 -32.26 8.28
N GLU A 87 -17.79 -31.81 7.04
CA GLU A 87 -18.02 -32.59 5.81
C GLU A 87 -16.86 -33.50 5.39
N ARG A 88 -15.76 -33.54 6.17
CA ARG A 88 -14.51 -34.28 5.87
C ARG A 88 -13.88 -33.96 4.51
N ILE A 89 -14.05 -32.72 4.05
CA ILE A 89 -13.45 -32.21 2.81
C ILE A 89 -12.05 -31.68 3.12
N GLN A 90 -11.06 -31.99 2.27
CA GLN A 90 -9.73 -31.40 2.43
C GLN A 90 -9.76 -29.93 1.99
N PRO A 91 -9.29 -28.98 2.83
CA PRO A 91 -9.29 -27.56 2.46
C PRO A 91 -8.53 -27.24 1.18
N GLU A 92 -7.49 -28.02 0.86
CA GLU A 92 -6.68 -27.87 -0.34
C GLU A 92 -7.51 -28.03 -1.64
N ASP A 93 -8.52 -28.91 -1.64
CA ASP A 93 -9.39 -29.18 -2.80
C ASP A 93 -10.37 -28.04 -3.09
N MET A 94 -10.62 -27.20 -2.08
CA MET A 94 -11.57 -26.09 -2.15
C MET A 94 -10.91 -24.75 -2.51
N VAL A 95 -9.59 -24.75 -2.69
CA VAL A 95 -8.82 -23.59 -3.17
C VAL A 95 -9.11 -23.36 -4.65
N SER A 96 -9.11 -22.08 -5.06
CA SER A 96 -9.25 -21.72 -6.47
C SER A 96 -8.15 -22.37 -7.33
N PRO A 97 -8.49 -22.93 -8.52
CA PRO A 97 -7.53 -23.54 -9.43
C PRO A 97 -6.37 -22.62 -9.84
N CYS A 98 -6.53 -21.29 -9.75
CA CYS A 98 -5.46 -20.33 -10.05
C CYS A 98 -4.22 -20.48 -9.16
N TYR A 99 -4.33 -21.15 -8.01
CA TYR A 99 -3.24 -21.44 -7.08
C TYR A 99 -2.65 -22.84 -7.23
N SER A 100 -3.15 -23.63 -8.18
CA SER A 100 -2.63 -24.96 -8.46
C SER A 100 -1.18 -24.90 -8.97
N LEU A 101 -0.44 -25.98 -8.71
CA LEU A 101 0.88 -26.15 -9.32
C LEU A 101 0.82 -26.19 -10.85
N GLU A 102 -0.27 -26.70 -11.41
CA GLU A 102 -0.52 -26.71 -12.84
C GLU A 102 -0.60 -25.29 -13.41
N SER A 103 -1.41 -24.42 -12.79
CA SER A 103 -1.51 -23.00 -13.18
C SER A 103 -0.16 -22.29 -13.05
N PHE A 104 0.60 -22.60 -12.00
CA PHE A 104 1.95 -22.06 -11.83
C PHE A 104 2.90 -22.52 -12.95
N ARG A 105 2.91 -23.82 -13.28
CA ARG A 105 3.71 -24.38 -14.38
C ARG A 105 3.32 -23.75 -15.71
N ALA A 106 2.03 -23.56 -15.97
CA ALA A 106 1.55 -22.90 -17.18
C ALA A 106 2.05 -21.45 -17.27
N ALA A 107 1.98 -20.69 -16.16
CA ALA A 107 2.42 -19.30 -16.12
C ALA A 107 3.94 -19.14 -16.34
N TYR A 108 4.74 -20.10 -15.86
CA TYR A 108 6.20 -20.09 -15.99
C TYR A 108 6.72 -20.98 -17.11
N LYS A 109 5.87 -21.53 -17.98
CA LYS A 109 6.25 -22.51 -19.01
C LYS A 109 7.33 -22.00 -19.98
N TYR A 110 7.25 -20.75 -20.39
CA TYR A 110 8.11 -20.19 -21.43
C TYR A 110 9.31 -19.46 -20.85
N ASN A 111 10.49 -19.78 -21.37
CA ASN A 111 11.74 -19.13 -21.01
C ASN A 111 12.05 -17.96 -21.97
N ILE A 112 12.66 -16.91 -21.43
CA ILE A 112 13.26 -15.84 -22.23
C ILE A 112 14.58 -16.39 -22.79
N VAL A 113 14.59 -16.69 -24.08
CA VAL A 113 15.80 -17.15 -24.77
C VAL A 113 16.77 -16.00 -24.95
N PRO A 114 18.08 -16.21 -24.77
CA PRO A 114 19.07 -15.18 -25.05
C PRO A 114 19.07 -14.85 -26.55
N SER A 115 19.18 -13.57 -26.87
CA SER A 115 19.43 -13.12 -28.24
C SER A 115 20.88 -13.41 -28.63
N ARG A 116 21.14 -13.60 -29.92
CA ARG A 116 22.51 -13.69 -30.44
C ARG A 116 23.26 -12.38 -30.14
N ASP A 117 24.58 -12.42 -30.21
CA ASP A 117 25.38 -11.19 -30.16
C ASP A 117 25.02 -10.25 -31.33
N GLN A 118 25.04 -8.94 -31.09
CA GLN A 118 24.65 -7.92 -32.07
C GLN A 118 25.49 -8.00 -33.36
N SER A 119 26.76 -8.44 -33.28
CA SER A 119 27.62 -8.61 -34.46
C SER A 119 27.11 -9.69 -35.43
N LYS A 120 26.28 -10.62 -34.96
CA LYS A 120 25.71 -11.73 -35.74
C LYS A 120 24.27 -11.48 -36.17
N TRP A 121 23.69 -10.31 -35.85
CA TRP A 121 22.33 -10.00 -36.28
C TRP A 121 22.31 -9.72 -37.77
N GLU A 122 21.34 -10.31 -38.47
CA GLU A 122 21.09 -10.00 -39.88
C GLU A 122 20.73 -8.52 -40.00
N LYS A 123 21.43 -7.81 -40.90
CA LYS A 123 21.10 -6.41 -41.21
C LYS A 123 19.82 -6.39 -42.02
N MET A 124 18.71 -6.25 -41.32
CA MET A 124 17.41 -6.03 -41.95
C MET A 124 17.35 -4.58 -42.42
N ASN A 125 16.98 -4.35 -43.68
CA ASN A 125 16.64 -3.02 -44.22
C ASN A 125 15.29 -2.53 -43.69
N GLY A 126 15.11 -2.60 -42.36
CA GLY A 126 13.88 -2.21 -41.68
C GLY A 126 13.73 -0.69 -41.59
N VAL A 127 12.54 -0.25 -41.17
CA VAL A 127 12.25 1.16 -40.91
C VAL A 127 13.22 1.68 -39.86
N ASN A 128 13.86 2.82 -40.12
CA ASN A 128 14.73 3.47 -39.16
C ASN A 128 13.89 3.96 -37.97
N VAL A 129 13.98 3.26 -36.84
CA VAL A 129 13.24 3.58 -35.61
C VAL A 129 13.86 4.82 -34.98
N GLN A 130 13.23 5.96 -35.20
CA GLN A 130 13.60 7.20 -34.56
C GLN A 130 13.16 7.20 -33.08
N PRO A 131 13.93 7.83 -32.17
CA PRO A 131 13.46 8.02 -30.81
C PRO A 131 12.13 8.79 -30.82
N PRO A 132 11.26 8.60 -29.81
CA PRO A 132 10.09 9.43 -29.64
C PRO A 132 10.48 10.92 -29.68
N LYS A 133 9.70 11.75 -30.38
CA LYS A 133 9.93 13.20 -30.40
C LYS A 133 9.91 13.72 -28.96
N TYR A 134 11.07 14.08 -28.45
CA TYR A 134 11.21 14.60 -27.10
C TYR A 134 10.92 16.09 -27.10
N GLU A 135 9.76 16.48 -26.57
CA GLU A 135 9.44 17.88 -26.32
C GLU A 135 9.83 18.27 -24.89
N LYS A 136 10.81 19.17 -24.75
CA LYS A 136 11.12 19.78 -23.45
C LYS A 136 9.93 20.60 -22.99
N LYS A 137 9.23 20.14 -21.95
CA LYS A 137 8.26 21.00 -21.26
C LYS A 137 9.01 22.19 -20.66
N VAL A 138 8.56 23.40 -20.99
CA VAL A 138 9.13 24.63 -20.41
C VAL A 138 8.91 24.62 -18.90
N GLY A 139 9.98 24.84 -18.15
CA GLY A 139 9.96 24.88 -16.69
C GLY A 139 10.68 23.69 -16.03
N ARG A 140 11.07 23.88 -14.77
CA ARG A 140 11.78 22.88 -13.97
C ARG A 140 10.83 21.70 -13.65
N PRO A 141 11.23 20.44 -13.91
CA PRO A 141 10.49 19.27 -13.43
C PRO A 141 10.29 19.36 -11.90
N LYS A 142 9.08 19.07 -11.42
CA LYS A 142 8.83 19.01 -9.98
C LYS A 142 9.69 17.90 -9.36
N LYS A 143 10.41 18.21 -8.28
CA LYS A 143 11.20 17.22 -7.53
C LYS A 143 10.34 16.12 -6.91
N THR A 144 9.06 16.41 -6.64
CA THR A 144 8.13 15.50 -5.99
C THR A 144 6.90 15.29 -6.85
N ARG A 145 6.40 14.04 -6.87
CA ARG A 145 5.09 13.70 -7.43
C ARG A 145 4.00 14.53 -6.74
N ARG A 146 2.93 14.92 -7.46
CA ARG A 146 1.72 15.44 -6.83
C ARG A 146 1.07 14.31 -6.03
N LYS A 147 0.91 14.52 -4.72
CA LYS A 147 0.20 13.59 -3.85
C LYS A 147 -1.30 13.56 -4.22
N GLN A 148 -1.93 12.38 -4.19
CA GLN A 148 -3.39 12.27 -4.31
C GLN A 148 -4.06 12.81 -3.04
N SER A 149 -5.35 13.14 -3.07
CA SER A 149 -6.07 13.68 -1.91
C SER A 149 -5.96 12.75 -0.68
N ILE A 150 -6.01 11.44 -0.90
CA ILE A 150 -5.86 10.41 0.14
C ILE A 150 -4.44 10.33 0.76
N GLU A 151 -3.44 10.92 0.11
CA GLU A 151 -2.05 10.92 0.59
C GLU A 151 -1.67 12.22 1.34
N LEU A 152 -2.60 13.18 1.48
CA LEU A 152 -2.35 14.48 2.12
C LEU A 152 -2.42 14.45 3.65
N GLU A 153 -2.95 13.37 4.23
CA GLU A 153 -3.01 13.20 5.67
C GLU A 153 -1.59 13.08 6.25
N GLY A 154 -1.24 13.94 7.23
CA GLY A 154 0.05 13.91 7.92
C GLY A 154 1.07 15.00 7.56
N GLY A 155 0.67 16.06 6.84
CA GLY A 155 1.55 17.22 6.62
C GLY A 155 1.72 18.09 7.88
N THR A 156 2.95 18.29 8.37
CA THR A 156 3.31 19.15 9.52
C THR A 156 3.10 20.65 9.32
N LYS A 157 2.60 21.10 8.17
CA LYS A 157 2.43 22.54 7.89
C LYS A 157 1.04 22.98 8.31
N LEU A 158 0.98 23.86 9.31
CA LEU A 158 -0.24 24.59 9.66
C LEU A 158 -0.76 25.33 8.43
N SER A 159 -2.09 25.26 8.23
CA SER A 159 -2.78 26.00 7.19
C SER A 159 -2.52 27.51 7.38
N LYS A 160 -2.24 28.23 6.28
CA LYS A 160 -2.17 29.71 6.30
C LYS A 160 -3.56 30.36 6.25
N HIS A 161 -4.63 29.58 6.19
CA HIS A 161 -5.99 30.10 6.13
C HIS A 161 -6.32 30.86 7.42
N GLY A 162 -6.79 32.10 7.31
CA GLY A 162 -7.10 32.99 8.44
C GLY A 162 -5.94 33.85 8.97
N VAL A 163 -4.70 33.63 8.54
CA VAL A 163 -3.56 34.45 8.99
C VAL A 163 -3.57 35.81 8.29
N VAL A 164 -3.77 36.89 9.04
CA VAL A 164 -3.65 38.26 8.54
C VAL A 164 -2.17 38.59 8.33
N ILE A 165 -1.80 38.90 7.08
CA ILE A 165 -0.43 39.30 6.72
C ILE A 165 -0.24 40.76 7.11
N HIS A 166 0.83 41.08 7.84
CA HIS A 166 1.25 42.45 8.12
C HIS A 166 2.44 42.85 7.25
N CYS A 167 2.39 44.07 6.71
CA CYS A 167 3.42 44.61 5.85
C CYS A 167 4.66 44.99 6.67
N SER A 168 5.83 44.43 6.35
CA SER A 168 7.07 44.77 7.07
C SER A 168 7.63 46.18 6.79
N TYR A 169 6.97 46.98 5.95
CA TYR A 169 7.37 48.36 5.67
C TYR A 169 6.50 49.39 6.40
N CYS A 170 5.17 49.20 6.44
CA CYS A 170 4.24 50.14 7.06
C CYS A 170 3.46 49.56 8.26
N ASP A 171 3.68 48.28 8.61
CA ASP A 171 2.95 47.49 9.61
C ASP A 171 1.43 47.33 9.38
N GLY A 172 0.91 47.84 8.26
CA GLY A 172 -0.48 47.69 7.87
C GLY A 172 -0.87 46.23 7.64
N ALA A 173 -2.10 45.87 8.03
CA ALA A 173 -2.69 44.56 7.80
C ALA A 173 -3.13 44.38 6.34
N GLY A 174 -3.24 43.14 5.87
CA GLY A 174 -3.85 42.77 4.59
C GLY A 174 -2.93 42.82 3.37
N HIS A 175 -1.68 43.26 3.51
CA HIS A 175 -0.72 43.28 2.40
C HIS A 175 0.69 42.94 2.90
N ASN A 176 1.55 42.48 1.98
CA ASN A 176 2.97 42.29 2.25
C ASN A 176 3.77 43.52 1.78
N ARG A 177 5.07 43.55 2.07
CA ARG A 177 5.98 44.63 1.63
C ARG A 177 5.89 44.91 0.13
N ASN A 178 5.75 43.88 -0.71
CA ASN A 178 5.77 44.04 -2.17
C ASN A 178 4.55 44.79 -2.70
N ASN A 179 3.42 44.75 -2.00
CA ASN A 179 2.19 45.43 -2.37
C ASN A 179 1.90 46.66 -1.49
N CYS A 180 2.91 47.16 -0.77
CA CYS A 180 2.73 48.32 0.09
C CYS A 180 2.67 49.60 -0.74
N GLU A 181 1.58 50.35 -0.64
CA GLU A 181 1.41 51.63 -1.34
C GLU A 181 2.43 52.69 -0.89
N LEU A 182 2.97 52.55 0.33
CA LEU A 182 4.01 53.45 0.85
C LEU A 182 5.41 53.06 0.34
N LEU A 183 5.58 51.91 -0.31
CA LEU A 183 6.88 51.46 -0.82
C LEU A 183 7.37 52.42 -1.91
N GLY A 184 8.44 53.16 -1.63
CA GLY A 184 9.00 54.16 -2.55
C GLY A 184 8.64 55.61 -2.21
N THR A 185 7.67 55.84 -1.33
CA THR A 185 7.45 57.18 -0.77
C THR A 185 8.56 57.55 0.21
N THR A 186 9.06 58.79 0.14
CA THR A 186 10.18 59.28 0.97
C THR A 186 9.88 59.32 2.48
N LYS A 187 8.65 59.01 2.89
CA LYS A 187 8.28 58.81 4.29
C LYS A 187 8.76 57.44 4.77
N LYS A 188 10.07 57.32 5.05
CA LYS A 188 10.57 56.26 5.95
C LYS A 188 9.84 56.42 7.29
N MET A 189 8.91 55.52 7.57
CA MET A 189 8.36 55.39 8.92
C MET A 189 9.52 54.97 9.83
N ARG A 190 9.75 55.75 10.90
CA ARG A 190 10.74 55.38 11.92
C ARG A 190 10.33 54.03 12.52
N PRO A 191 11.23 53.04 12.62
CA PRO A 191 10.94 51.82 13.35
C PRO A 191 10.51 52.17 14.78
N LYS A 192 9.34 51.70 15.21
CA LYS A 192 8.96 51.73 16.62
C LYS A 192 10.07 50.99 17.38
N ARG A 193 10.81 51.69 18.25
CA ARG A 193 11.75 51.03 19.17
C ARG A 193 10.95 49.99 19.95
N LYS A 194 11.25 48.71 19.74
CA LYS A 194 10.79 47.67 20.67
C LYS A 194 11.29 48.07 22.05
N ARG A 195 10.37 48.29 22.99
CA ARG A 195 10.71 48.34 24.42
C ARG A 195 11.38 47.00 24.71
N SER A 196 12.65 47.03 25.11
CA SER A 196 13.33 45.86 25.65
C SER A 196 12.58 45.46 26.91
N VAL A 197 11.86 44.35 26.86
CA VAL A 197 11.38 43.68 28.07
C VAL A 197 12.64 43.13 28.75
N GLN A 198 12.97 43.64 29.94
CA GLN A 198 13.96 43.01 30.81
C GLN A 198 13.42 41.63 31.17
N VAL A 199 14.15 40.60 30.75
CA VAL A 199 13.92 39.22 31.19
C VAL A 199 14.33 39.17 32.66
N MET A 200 13.36 39.02 33.56
CA MET A 200 13.64 38.60 34.93
C MET A 200 14.11 37.14 34.85
N GLN A 201 15.39 36.92 35.17
CA GLN A 201 15.91 35.61 35.52
C GLN A 201 15.51 35.38 36.98
N ASP A 202 14.45 34.61 37.20
CA ASP A 202 14.19 34.00 38.49
C ASP A 202 14.63 32.54 38.41
N ASP A 203 15.68 32.25 39.18
CA ASP A 203 16.20 30.94 39.50
C ASP A 203 15.11 30.05 40.12
N LYS A 204 14.89 28.86 39.55
CA LYS A 204 14.38 27.70 40.29
C LYS A 204 15.00 26.42 39.74
N ASP A 205 16.24 26.18 40.16
CA ASP A 205 16.81 24.85 40.31
C ASP A 205 16.22 24.21 41.58
N VAL A 206 15.16 23.41 41.46
CA VAL A 206 14.75 22.40 42.47
C VAL A 206 14.04 21.28 41.71
N TYR A 207 14.23 20.03 42.14
CA TYR A 207 13.78 18.76 41.54
C TYR A 207 14.74 18.11 40.54
N MET A 208 15.99 18.00 40.96
CA MET A 208 16.70 16.72 40.85
C MET A 208 16.09 15.73 41.84
N ASN A 209 16.10 14.45 41.44
CA ASN A 209 15.85 13.24 42.24
C ASN A 209 14.37 12.86 42.41
N GLU A 210 13.95 11.87 41.61
CA GLU A 210 13.33 10.61 42.06
C GLU A 210 12.64 9.93 40.87
N LYS A 211 13.31 8.89 40.34
CA LYS A 211 12.78 7.61 39.84
C LYS A 211 13.73 7.02 38.80
N ASN A 212 14.72 6.31 39.33
CA ASN A 212 15.01 4.97 38.84
C ASN A 212 13.90 4.02 39.28
#